data_AF-W2LTM9-F1
#
_entry.id   AF-W2LTM9-F1
#
_cell.length_a   1.000
_cell.length_b   1.000
_cell.length_c   1.000
_cell.angle_alpha   90.00
_cell.angle_beta   90.00
_cell.angle_gamma   90.00
#
_symmetry.space_group_name_H-M   'P 1'
#
loop_
_entity.id
_entity.type
_entity.pdbx_description
1 polymer ?
#
loop_
_entity_poly.entity_id
_entity_poly.type
_entity_poly.pdbx_seq_one_letter_code
_entity_poly.pdbx_strand_id
1 'polypeptide(L)' 'MQRCSTKVGGLIETEMGELFGLMWDGWSDASVHYVAIYAVCNVDGKRRERLLSLSPLDENP' A
#
# COMPACT_ATOMS: atom_id res chain seq x y z
N MET A 1 -3.90 -9.04 -15.68
CA MET A 1 -3.47 -7.81 -14.95
C MET A 1 -2.37 -7.11 -15.75
N GLN A 2 -2.71 -6.35 -16.80
CA GLN A 2 -1.68 -5.81 -17.71
C GLN A 2 -1.82 -4.30 -17.94
N ARG A 3 -2.46 -3.61 -17.01
CA ARG A 3 -2.49 -2.15 -16.90
C ARG A 3 -2.57 -1.73 -15.43
N CYS A 4 -1.69 -2.26 -14.57
CA CYS A 4 -1.31 -1.45 -13.41
C CYS A 4 -0.76 -0.16 -14.01
N SER A 5 -1.51 0.93 -13.81
CA SER A 5 -1.27 2.24 -14.43
C SER A 5 0.22 2.57 -14.39
N THR A 6 0.84 2.78 -15.55
CA THR A 6 2.27 3.11 -15.66
C THR A 6 2.65 4.28 -14.76
N LYS A 7 1.69 5.18 -14.49
CA LYS A 7 1.82 6.30 -13.55
C LYS A 7 1.98 5.86 -12.09
N VAL A 8 1.26 4.82 -11.67
CA VAL A 8 1.35 4.27 -10.31
C VAL A 8 2.70 3.58 -10.11
N GLY A 9 3.15 2.78 -11.10
CA GLY A 9 4.46 2.15 -11.05
C GLY A 9 5.60 3.17 -10.96
N GLY A 10 5.59 4.20 -11.80
CA GLY A 10 6.60 5.26 -11.76
C GLY A 10 6.58 6.10 -10.48
N LEU A 11 5.41 6.31 -9.88
CA LEU A 11 5.31 6.99 -8.58
C LEU A 11 5.96 6.16 -7.47
N ILE A 12 5.68 4.85 -7.42
CA ILE A 12 6.26 3.94 -6.42
C ILE A 12 7.78 3.88 -6.59
N GLU A 13 8.28 3.74 -7.81
CA GLU A 13 9.72 3.74 -8.11
C GLU A 13 10.38 5.05 -7.66
N THR A 14 9.76 6.21 -7.95
CA THR A 14 10.29 7.52 -7.55
C THR A 14 10.29 7.71 -6.04
N GLU A 15 9.22 7.28 -5.35
CA GLU A 15 9.09 7.51 -3.91
C GLU A 15 9.92 6.53 -3.07
N MET A 16 10.14 5.31 -3.57
CA MET A 16 10.62 4.17 -2.78
C MET A 16 11.89 3.50 -3.32
N GLY A 17 12.33 3.84 -4.54
CA GLY A 17 13.49 3.25 -5.18
C GLY A 17 13.23 1.84 -5.74
N GLU A 18 14.31 1.08 -5.92
CA GLU A 18 14.27 -0.23 -6.59
C GLU A 18 13.68 -1.35 -5.70
N LEU A 19 13.70 -1.18 -4.37
CA LEU A 19 13.31 -2.21 -3.39
C LEU A 19 12.48 -1.62 -2.25
N PHE A 20 11.31 -2.22 -2.03
CA PHE A 20 10.43 -1.91 -0.90
C PHE A 20 9.82 -3.20 -0.34
N GLY A 21 9.48 -3.19 0.94
CA GLY A 21 8.67 -4.22 1.59
C GLY A 21 7.18 -3.89 1.49
N LEU A 22 6.34 -4.91 1.64
CA LEU A 22 4.89 -4.74 1.80
C LEU A 22 4.50 -4.87 3.26
N MET A 23 3.62 -3.99 3.72
CA MET A 23 3.02 -4.03 5.06
C MET A 23 1.51 -4.06 4.94
N TRP A 24 0.88 -4.98 5.66
CA TRP A 24 -0.57 -5.00 5.85
C TRP A 24 -0.92 -4.34 7.16
N ASP A 25 -1.91 -3.46 7.13
CA ASP A 25 -2.51 -2.87 8.32
C ASP A 25 -4.02 -3.02 8.25
N GLY A 26 -4.63 -3.34 9.38
CA GLY A 26 -6.05 -3.60 9.49
C GLY A 26 -6.67 -2.75 10.59
N TRP A 27 -7.74 -2.04 10.28
CA TRP A 27 -8.50 -1.29 11.27
C TRP A 27 -10.00 -1.43 11.03
N SER A 28 -10.77 -1.03 12.03
CA SER A 28 -12.22 -0.98 11.97
C SER A 28 -12.68 0.44 12.18
N ASP A 29 -13.64 0.90 11.38
CA ASP A 29 -14.40 2.12 11.64
C ASP A 29 -15.89 1.76 11.68
N ALA A 30 -16.52 1.97 12.84
CA ALA A 30 -17.84 1.46 13.16
C ALA A 30 -17.98 -0.05 12.85
N SER A 31 -18.85 -0.43 11.92
CA SER A 31 -19.13 -1.81 11.50
C SER A 31 -18.38 -2.23 10.23
N VAL A 32 -17.43 -1.43 9.75
CA VAL A 32 -16.67 -1.75 8.54
C VAL A 32 -15.21 -2.04 8.92
N HIS A 33 -14.76 -3.23 8.56
CA HIS A 33 -13.37 -3.63 8.68
C HIS A 33 -12.62 -3.30 7.40
N TYR A 34 -11.40 -2.81 7.52
CA TYR A 34 -10.56 -2.42 6.41
C TYR A 34 -9.23 -3.16 6.44
N VAL A 35 -8.69 -3.40 5.25
CA VAL A 35 -7.31 -3.81 5.05
C VAL A 35 -6.62 -2.83 4.11
N ALA A 36 -5.50 -2.28 4.57
CA ALA A 36 -4.60 -1.48 3.76
C ALA A 36 -3.34 -2.27 3.41
N ILE A 37 -2.84 -2.02 2.20
CA ILE A 37 -1.53 -2.48 1.75
C ILE A 37 -0.66 -1.25 1.57
N TYR A 38 0.44 -1.21 2.31
CA TYR A 38 1.47 -0.19 2.19
C TYR A 38 2.71 -0.77 1.53
N ALA A 39 3.36 0.02 0.69
CA ALA A 39 4.78 -0.15 0.42
C ALA A 39 5.58 0.59 1.51
N VAL A 40 6.67 -0.01 1.96
CA VAL A 40 7.55 0.52 3.01
C VAL A 40 9.01 0.35 2.62
N CYS A 41 9.80 1.41 2.75
CA CYS A 41 11.23 1.38 2.44
C CYS A 41 12.00 2.36 3.35
N ASN A 42 13.32 2.23 3.38
CA ASN A 42 14.18 3.21 4.03
C ASN A 42 14.92 4.00 2.95
N VAL A 43 14.65 5.30 2.87
CA VAL A 43 15.35 6.23 1.96
C VAL A 43 16.06 7.27 2.81
N ASP A 44 17.38 7.41 2.62
CA ASP A 44 18.22 8.32 3.39
C ASP A 44 18.11 8.14 4.91
N GLY A 45 18.03 6.88 5.36
CA GLY A 45 17.90 6.54 6.78
C GLY A 45 16.52 6.85 7.39
N LYS A 46 15.54 7.28 6.57
CA LYS A 46 14.16 7.53 7.01
C LYS A 46 13.22 6.48 6.44
N ARG A 47 12.37 5.93 7.30
CA ARG A 47 11.26 5.07 6.89
C ARG A 47 10.25 5.91 6.09
N ARG A 48 9.93 5.46 4.89
CA ARG A 48 8.85 5.98 4.04
C ARG A 48 7.79 4.91 3.88
N GLU A 49 6.54 5.34 3.92
CA GLU A 49 5.37 4.46 3.81
C GLU A 49 4.40 5.05 2.81
N ARG A 50 3.91 4.23 1.88
CA ARG A 50 2.97 4.67 0.84
C ARG A 50 1.80 3.70 0.74
N LEU A 51 0.60 4.21 0.94
CA LEU A 51 -0.63 3.44 0.76
C LEU A 51 -0.80 3.08 -0.73
N LEU A 52 -0.81 1.79 -1.04
CA LEU A 52 -1.00 1.27 -2.39
C LEU A 52 -2.46 0.95 -2.68
N SER A 53 -3.14 0.39 -1.68
CA SER A 53 -4.52 -0.04 -1.79
C SER A 53 -5.19 -0.02 -0.42
N LEU A 54 -6.48 0.26 -0.42
CA LEU A 54 -7.37 0.18 0.73
C LEU A 54 -8.65 -0.50 0.27
N SER A 55 -9.04 -1.56 0.97
CA SER A 55 -10.30 -2.25 0.73
C SER A 55 -11.06 -2.41 2.03
N PRO A 56 -12.39 -2.21 2.04
CA PRO A 56 -13.21 -2.84 3.06
C PRO A 56 -13.10 -4.36 2.93
N LEU A 57 -13.19 -5.06 4.06
CA LEU A 57 -13.38 -6.49 4.13
C LEU A 57 -14.88 -6.75 4.08
N ASP A 58 -15.35 -7.43 3.04
CA ASP A 58 -16.71 -7.93 3.01
C ASP A 58 -16.83 -9.03 4.07
N GLU A 59 -17.74 -8.85 5.02
CA GLU A 59 -18.04 -9.86 6.04
C GLU A 59 -18.91 -11.01 5.52
N ASN A 60 -19.32 -10.98 4.24
CA ASN A 60 -20.13 -12.03 3.63
C ASN A 60 -19.25 -13.02 2.83
N PRO A 61 -19.23 -14.31 3.22
CA PRO A 61 -18.41 -15.36 2.60
C PRO A 61 -18.87 -15.78 1.20
#